data_AF-A0A966I993-F1
#
_entry.id   AF-A0A966I993-F1
#
_cell.length_a   1.000
_cell.length_b   1.000
_cell.length_c   1.000
_cell.angle_alpha   90.00
_cell.angle_beta   90.00
_cell.angle_gamma   90.00
#
_symmetry.space_group_name_H-M   'P 1'
#
loop_
_entity.id
_entity.type
_entity.pdbx_description
1 polymer ?
#
loop_
_entity_poly.entity_id
_entity_poly.type
_entity_poly.pdbx_seq_one_letter_code
_entity_poly.pdbx_strand_id
1 'polypeptide(L)' 'MDMIAQIEAEQIASLSKDIPDFKAGDTIKVGYKVTEGSRSRVQNYEGVCIARKN' A
#
# COMPACT_ATOMS: atom_id res chain seq x y z
N MET A 1 20.07 -19.21 5.17
CA MET A 1 19.58 -17.84 5.40
C MET A 1 19.18 -17.29 4.05
N ASP A 2 17.91 -16.96 3.89
CA ASP A 2 17.38 -16.45 2.62
C ASP A 2 17.58 -14.94 2.58
N MET A 3 18.65 -14.48 1.91
CA MET A 3 19.10 -13.08 1.94
C MET A 3 18.08 -12.10 1.35
N ILE A 4 17.17 -12.60 0.52
CA ILE A 4 16.05 -11.85 -0.06
C ILE A 4 15.03 -11.49 1.02
N ALA A 5 14.64 -12.46 1.86
CA ALA A 5 13.75 -12.21 3.00
C ALA A 5 14.35 -11.20 4.00
N GLN A 6 15.68 -11.26 4.16
CA GLN A 6 16.56 -10.20 4.65
C GLN A 6 16.08 -8.78 4.32
N ILE A 7 16.25 -8.48 3.04
CA ILE A 7 16.11 -7.14 2.46
C ILE A 7 14.65 -6.72 2.40
N GLU A 8 13.73 -7.65 2.14
CA GLU A 8 12.29 -7.39 2.15
C GLU A 8 11.80 -6.93 3.54
N ALA A 9 12.23 -7.61 4.60
CA ALA A 9 11.87 -7.24 5.97
C ALA A 9 12.40 -5.84 6.35
N GLU A 10 13.64 -5.52 5.96
CA GLU A 10 14.24 -4.19 6.19
C GLU A 10 13.49 -3.08 5.44
N GLN A 11 13.11 -3.31 4.18
CA GLN A 11 12.35 -2.34 3.41
C GLN A 11 10.93 -2.13 3.97
N ILE A 12 10.24 -3.21 4.35
CA ILE A 12 8.92 -3.14 4.99
C ILE A 12 9.01 -2.33 6.30
N ALA A 13 10.04 -2.58 7.12
CA ALA A 13 10.28 -1.83 8.35
C ALA A 13 10.57 -0.34 8.07
N SER A 14 11.33 -0.02 7.01
CA SER A 14 11.62 1.38 6.63
C SER A 14 10.38 2.17 6.20
N LEU A 15 9.38 1.48 5.64
CA LEU A 15 8.17 2.10 5.12
C LEU A 15 7.18 2.45 6.23
N SER A 16 7.26 1.84 7.42
CA SER A 16 6.39 2.07 8.59
C SER A 16 4.91 2.23 8.22
N LYS A 17 4.42 1.42 7.26
CA LYS A 17 3.03 1.48 6.81
C LYS A 17 2.21 0.53 7.65
N ASP A 18 1.38 1.09 8.52
CA ASP A 18 0.27 0.36 9.13
C ASP A 18 -0.78 0.11 8.05
N ILE A 19 -0.77 -1.09 7.47
CA ILE A 19 -1.78 -1.51 6.50
C ILE A 19 -2.87 -2.25 7.29
N PRO A 20 -4.11 -1.74 7.33
CA PRO A 20 -5.20 -2.43 8.00
C PRO A 20 -5.43 -3.80 7.38
N ASP A 21 -5.94 -4.75 8.15
CA ASP A 21 -6.33 -6.03 7.58
C ASP A 21 -7.64 -5.86 6.79
N PHE A 22 -7.63 -6.28 5.52
CA PHE A 22 -8.77 -6.24 4.62
C PHE A 22 -8.74 -7.43 3.67
N LYS A 23 -9.91 -7.86 3.22
CA LYS A 23 -10.08 -9.00 2.30
C LYS A 23 -10.82 -8.58 1.03
N ALA A 24 -10.81 -9.49 0.05
CA ALA A 24 -11.67 -9.34 -1.11
C ALA A 24 -13.14 -9.31 -0.66
N GLY A 25 -13.89 -8.35 -1.19
CA GLY A 25 -15.27 -8.04 -0.81
C GLY A 25 -15.41 -6.82 0.10
N ASP A 26 -14.35 -6.37 0.77
CA ASP A 26 -14.43 -5.18 1.63
C ASP A 26 -14.41 -3.89 0.81
N THR A 27 -15.15 -2.87 1.26
CA THR A 27 -15.06 -1.51 0.70
C THR A 27 -13.92 -0.76 1.37
N ILE A 28 -12.94 -0.33 0.57
CA ILE A 28 -11.74 0.34 1.04
C ILE A 28 -11.60 1.72 0.40
N LYS A 29 -10.99 2.65 1.15
CA LYS A 29 -10.54 3.95 0.64
C LYS A 29 -9.02 3.96 0.58
N VAL A 30 -8.47 4.15 -0.61
CA VAL A 30 -7.03 4.16 -0.88
C VAL A 30 -6.61 5.57 -1.28
N GLY A 31 -5.68 6.16 -0.53
CA GLY A 31 -5.07 7.44 -0.88
C GLY A 31 -3.84 7.24 -1.77
N TYR A 32 -3.90 7.71 -3.01
CA TYR A 32 -2.77 7.71 -3.94
C TYR A 32 -2.11 9.08 -3.98
N LYS A 33 -0.81 9.16 -3.70
CA LYS A 33 -0.06 10.41 -3.82
C LYS A 33 0.26 10.65 -5.30
N VAL A 34 -0.38 11.66 -5.88
CA VAL A 34 -0.16 12.11 -7.26
C VAL A 34 0.72 13.36 -7.24
N THR A 35 1.84 13.31 -7.95
CA THR A 35 2.74 14.45 -8.14
C THR A 35 2.76 14.82 -9.62
N GLU A 36 2.30 16.03 -9.94
CA GLU A 36 2.27 16.57 -11.30
C GLU A 36 3.15 17.82 -11.33
N GLY A 37 4.33 17.71 -11.95
CA GLY A 37 5.34 18.76 -11.94
C GLY A 37 5.79 19.10 -10.52
N SER A 38 5.54 20.33 -10.07
CA SER A 38 5.93 20.82 -8.74
C SER A 38 4.86 20.63 -7.65
N ARG A 39 3.65 20.18 -7.99
CA ARG A 39 2.54 20.05 -7.03
C ARG A 39 2.28 18.58 -6.71
N SER A 40 2.16 18.27 -5.42
CA SER A 40 1.73 16.96 -4.94
C SER A 40 0.38 17.07 -4.23
N ARG A 41 -0.48 16.07 -4.44
CA ARG A 41 -1.79 15.92 -3.78
C ARG A 41 -2.07 14.45 -3.49
N VAL A 42 -2.88 14.17 -2.50
CA VAL A 42 -3.42 12.83 -2.27
C VAL A 42 -4.78 12.75 -2.94
N GLN A 43 -4.92 11.83 -3.90
CA GLN A 43 -6.19 11.50 -4.53
C GLN A 43 -6.75 10.25 -3.86
N ASN A 44 -7.96 10.35 -3.32
CA ASN A 44 -8.62 9.24 -2.65
C ASN A 44 -9.49 8.48 -3.66
N TYR A 45 -9.32 7.17 -3.72
CA TYR A 45 -10.17 6.25 -4.46
C TYR A 45 -10.92 5.36 -3.48
N GLU A 46 -12.23 5.19 -3.66
CA GLU A 46 -13.05 4.32 -2.82
C GLU A 46 -13.73 3.26 -3.69
N GLY A 47 -13.70 2.01 -3.25
CA GLY A 47 -14.32 0.92 -3.97
C GLY A 47 -14.16 -0.43 -3.28
N VAL A 48 -14.73 -1.46 -3.90
CA VAL A 48 -14.65 -2.84 -3.38
C VAL A 48 -13.34 -3.48 -3.79
N CYS A 49 -12.65 -4.11 -2.82
CA CYS A 49 -11.49 -4.94 -3.10
C CYS A 49 -11.92 -6.21 -3.84
N ILE A 50 -11.52 -6.38 -5.10
CA ILE A 50 -11.91 -7.54 -5.92
C ILE A 50 -10.97 -8.74 -5.77
N ALA A 51 -9.70 -8.49 -5.42
CA ALA A 51 -8.69 -9.52 -5.24
C ALA A 51 -7.52 -8.97 -4.42
N ARG A 52 -6.91 -9.84 -3.61
CA ARG A 52 -5.65 -9.56 -2.89
C ARG A 52 -4.72 -10.75 -3.13
N LYS A 53 -3.51 -10.48 -3.64
CA LYS A 53 -2.45 -11.49 -3.79
C LYS A 53 -1.39 -11.16 -2.73
N ASN A 54 -1.22 -12.06 -1.78
CA ASN A 54 -0.16 -12.01 -0.76
C ASN A 54 1.06 -12.78 -1.26
#